data_AF-A0A238YH91-F1
#
_entry.id   AF-A0A238YH91-F1
#
_cell.length_a   1.000
_cell.length_b   1.000
_cell.length_c   1.000
_cell.angle_alpha   90.00
_cell.angle_beta   90.00
_cell.angle_gamma   90.00
#
_symmetry.space_group_name_H-M   'P 1'
#
loop_
_entity.id
_entity.type
_entity.pdbx_description
1 polymer ?
#
loop_
_entity_poly.entity_id
_entity_poly.type
_entity_poly.pdbx_seq_one_letter_code
_entity_poly.pdbx_strand_id
1 'polypeptide(L)'
;MNIYLNFDFFAYREILYLAPLKQKNMSVTWYECKVKYRKMDEVSGMQKVKTEPFLVDAISYTEAESRITQEMSVYLSDSDEINITNIKVANYAEIHPFENSDRWFKSKVSLIAFDEESGKERKTNQYLLVQANDVKEAYENTESVMKDSMGEYTIPAIAESPVMDVFPYFSGEESELERLEKFTALKNSVPVTDEEE
;
A
#
# COMPACT_ATOMS: atom_id res chain seq x y z
N MET A 1 63.40 25.75 -0.74
CA MET A 1 62.98 25.01 0.48
C MET A 1 61.85 25.81 1.10
N ASN A 2 60.62 25.29 1.01
CA ASN A 2 59.41 25.49 1.85
C ASN A 2 59.26 26.88 2.55
N ILE A 3 58.14 27.60 2.57
CA ILE A 3 56.78 27.21 3.01
C ILE A 3 55.82 28.37 2.62
N TYR A 4 54.78 28.05 1.83
CA TYR A 4 53.42 28.59 1.72
C TYR A 4 53.11 30.11 1.80
N LEU A 5 52.47 30.59 0.73
CA LEU A 5 51.68 31.82 0.66
C LEU A 5 50.18 31.48 0.58
N ASN A 6 49.42 32.02 1.53
CA ASN A 6 48.04 32.52 1.49
C ASN A 6 47.07 32.01 0.39
N PHE A 7 45.93 31.45 0.82
CA PHE A 7 44.61 32.09 0.64
C PHE A 7 43.51 31.36 1.43
N ASP A 8 42.51 32.12 1.84
CA ASP A 8 41.36 31.81 2.70
C ASP A 8 40.63 30.48 2.46
N PHE A 9 40.29 29.80 3.56
CA PHE A 9 39.17 28.84 3.58
C PHE A 9 38.49 28.72 4.97
N PHE A 10 38.56 29.75 5.82
CA PHE A 10 38.09 29.67 7.21
C PHE A 10 36.90 30.56 7.58
N ALA A 11 36.24 31.23 6.63
CA ALA A 11 35.18 32.19 6.98
C ALA A 11 33.87 32.13 6.16
N TYR A 12 33.65 31.13 5.28
CA TYR A 12 32.45 31.11 4.42
C TYR A 12 31.70 29.78 4.28
N ARG A 13 31.89 28.82 5.18
CA ARG A 13 31.01 27.62 5.22
C ARG A 13 30.20 27.47 6.51
N GLU A 14 30.13 28.52 7.29
CA GLU A 14 29.30 28.64 8.49
C GLU A 14 27.91 29.25 8.18
N ILE A 15 27.25 28.86 7.07
CA ILE A 15 25.85 29.26 6.75
C ILE A 15 24.97 28.09 6.24
N LEU A 16 25.41 26.83 6.31
CA LEU A 16 24.55 25.70 5.90
C LEU A 16 24.46 24.59 6.95
N TYR A 17 24.20 24.99 8.20
CA TYR A 17 23.54 24.12 9.17
C TYR A 17 22.13 24.66 9.43
N LEU A 18 21.16 23.73 9.42
CA LEU A 18 19.71 23.90 9.60
C LEU A 18 18.86 24.07 8.33
N ALA A 19 19.07 23.19 7.35
CA ALA A 19 17.91 22.57 6.71
C ALA A 19 17.70 21.22 7.39
N PRO A 20 16.51 20.88 7.91
CA PRO A 20 16.26 19.51 8.33
C PRO A 20 16.50 18.64 7.10
N LEU A 21 17.41 17.66 7.22
CA LEU A 21 17.49 16.55 6.29
C LEU A 21 16.11 15.91 6.31
N LYS A 22 15.25 16.34 5.39
CA LYS A 22 13.97 15.70 5.12
C LYS A 22 14.37 14.33 4.62
N GLN A 23 14.35 13.36 5.54
CA GLN A 23 14.35 11.95 5.25
C GLN A 23 13.36 11.80 4.09
N LYS A 24 13.89 11.52 2.92
CA LYS A 24 13.09 11.37 1.70
C LYS A 24 12.32 10.08 1.93
N ASN A 25 11.18 10.18 2.63
CA ASN A 25 10.17 9.15 2.61
C ASN A 25 9.94 8.87 1.13
N MET A 26 10.38 7.72 0.65
CA MET A 26 9.97 7.22 -0.64
C MET A 26 8.45 7.22 -0.59
N SER A 27 7.80 8.08 -1.38
CA SER A 27 6.35 8.18 -1.39
C SER A 27 5.81 6.86 -1.92
N VAL A 28 5.24 6.06 -1.02
CA VAL A 28 4.52 4.82 -1.33
C VAL A 28 3.59 5.09 -2.50
N THR A 29 3.78 4.38 -3.61
CA THR A 29 3.01 4.55 -4.84
C THR A 29 2.45 3.20 -5.25
N TRP A 30 1.16 3.04 -5.01
CA TRP A 30 0.46 1.80 -5.34
C TRP A 30 0.12 1.73 -6.83
N TYR A 31 0.44 0.61 -7.46
CA TYR A 31 0.09 0.27 -8.83
C TYR A 31 -0.89 -0.90 -8.85
N GLU A 32 -2.06 -0.72 -9.47
CA GLU A 32 -2.98 -1.82 -9.76
C GLU A 32 -2.53 -2.49 -11.07
N CYS A 33 -2.07 -3.73 -10.96
CA CYS A 33 -1.63 -4.59 -12.05
C CYS A 33 -2.70 -5.65 -12.34
N LYS A 34 -3.31 -5.62 -13.53
CA LYS A 34 -4.28 -6.64 -13.95
C LYS A 34 -3.56 -7.81 -14.61
N VAL A 35 -3.47 -8.92 -13.90
CA VAL A 35 -2.76 -10.12 -14.35
C VAL A 35 -3.76 -11.14 -14.88
N LYS A 36 -3.50 -11.63 -16.09
CA LYS A 36 -4.21 -12.74 -16.71
C LYS A 36 -3.34 -14.00 -16.60
N TYR A 37 -3.89 -15.04 -16.01
CA TYR A 37 -3.17 -16.30 -15.76
C TYR A 37 -4.14 -17.48 -15.74
N ARG A 38 -3.60 -18.71 -15.82
CA ARG A 38 -4.40 -19.94 -15.68
C ARG A 38 -4.37 -20.39 -14.23
N LYS A 39 -5.53 -20.65 -13.65
CA LYS A 39 -5.69 -21.25 -12.33
C LYS A 39 -6.41 -22.58 -12.46
N MET A 40 -5.94 -23.59 -11.74
CA MET A 40 -6.68 -24.85 -11.62
C MET A 40 -7.91 -24.60 -10.74
N ASP A 41 -9.08 -24.93 -11.26
CA ASP A 41 -10.33 -24.87 -10.52
C ASP A 41 -10.42 -26.14 -9.65
N GLU A 42 -10.38 -25.99 -8.32
CA GLU A 42 -10.31 -27.10 -7.36
C GLU A 42 -11.55 -28.03 -7.41
N VAL A 43 -12.70 -27.52 -7.85
CA VAL A 43 -13.95 -28.29 -7.92
C VAL A 43 -14.05 -29.10 -9.22
N SER A 44 -13.59 -28.53 -10.33
CA SER A 44 -13.72 -29.16 -11.66
C SER A 44 -12.44 -29.82 -12.17
N GLY A 45 -11.28 -29.55 -11.55
CA GLY A 45 -9.97 -29.98 -12.03
C GLY A 45 -9.55 -29.32 -13.35
N MET A 46 -10.32 -28.35 -13.86
CA MET A 46 -10.07 -27.70 -15.15
C MET A 46 -9.24 -26.44 -14.98
N GLN A 47 -8.28 -26.21 -15.88
CA GLN A 47 -7.59 -24.93 -15.96
C GLN A 47 -8.55 -23.85 -16.50
N LYS A 48 -8.83 -22.83 -15.70
CA LYS A 48 -9.58 -21.64 -16.12
C LYS A 48 -8.66 -20.44 -16.21
N VAL A 49 -8.83 -19.67 -17.28
CA VAL A 49 -8.16 -18.39 -17.43
C VAL A 49 -8.89 -17.35 -16.60
N LYS A 50 -8.18 -16.67 -15.72
CA LYS A 50 -8.69 -15.56 -14.91
C LYS A 50 -7.93 -14.28 -15.21
N THR A 51 -8.58 -13.15 -14.99
CA THR A 51 -7.95 -11.82 -15.01
C THR A 51 -8.31 -11.11 -13.72
N GLU A 52 -7.34 -10.96 -12.83
CA GLU A 52 -7.55 -10.41 -11.48
C GLU A 52 -6.58 -9.23 -11.25
N PRO A 53 -7.03 -8.18 -10.55
CA PRO A 53 -6.18 -7.04 -10.21
C PRO A 53 -5.40 -7.31 -8.92
N PHE A 54 -4.11 -7.01 -8.95
CA PHE A 54 -3.20 -7.07 -7.82
C PHE A 54 -2.65 -5.67 -7.54
N LEU A 55 -2.30 -5.38 -6.30
CA LEU A 55 -1.80 -4.08 -5.90
C LEU A 55 -0.34 -4.20 -5.46
N VAL A 56 0.54 -3.43 -6.08
CA VAL A 56 1.98 -3.49 -5.82
C VAL A 56 2.49 -2.10 -5.51
N ASP A 57 3.23 -1.94 -4.43
CA ASP A 57 3.97 -0.71 -4.18
C ASP A 57 5.31 -0.74 -4.93
N ALA A 58 5.56 0.30 -5.71
CA ALA A 58 6.72 0.41 -6.58
C ALA A 58 7.04 1.89 -6.85
N ILE A 59 8.23 2.18 -7.37
CA ILE A 59 8.64 3.54 -7.73
C ILE A 59 8.33 3.88 -9.20
N SER A 60 8.03 2.88 -10.03
CA SER A 60 7.77 3.04 -11.46
C SER A 60 6.92 1.91 -12.05
N TYR A 61 6.33 2.14 -13.23
CA TYR A 61 5.56 1.14 -13.96
C TYR A 61 6.38 -0.13 -14.31
N THR A 62 7.64 0.06 -14.74
CA THR A 62 8.53 -1.07 -15.08
C THR A 62 8.89 -1.91 -13.86
N GLU A 63 9.07 -1.25 -12.71
CA GLU A 63 9.29 -1.97 -11.46
C GLU A 63 8.03 -2.71 -11.01
N ALA A 64 6.86 -2.06 -11.07
CA ALA A 64 5.59 -2.71 -10.76
C ALA A 64 5.38 -3.98 -11.61
N GLU A 65 5.68 -3.91 -12.92
CA GLU A 65 5.62 -5.05 -13.84
C GLU A 65 6.57 -6.19 -13.44
N SER A 66 7.81 -5.84 -13.11
CA SER A 66 8.83 -6.82 -12.70
C SER A 66 8.46 -7.51 -11.39
N ARG A 67 8.01 -6.72 -10.40
CA ARG A 67 7.61 -7.21 -9.08
C ARG A 67 6.41 -8.12 -9.16
N ILE A 68 5.32 -7.70 -9.82
CA ILE A 68 4.13 -8.56 -9.90
C ILE A 68 4.45 -9.86 -10.66
N THR A 69 5.34 -9.82 -11.65
CA THR A 69 5.80 -11.04 -12.35
C THR A 69 6.49 -12.01 -11.41
N GLN A 70 7.36 -11.52 -10.52
CA GLN A 70 8.06 -12.32 -9.52
C GLN A 70 7.09 -12.91 -8.50
N GLU A 71 6.21 -12.09 -7.93
CA GLU A 71 5.20 -12.56 -6.96
C GLU A 71 4.31 -13.64 -7.56
N MET A 72 3.81 -13.42 -8.78
CA MET A 72 2.94 -14.39 -9.47
C MET A 72 3.67 -15.69 -9.84
N SER A 73 4.98 -15.65 -10.08
CA SER A 73 5.77 -16.85 -10.40
C SER A 73 5.81 -17.86 -9.24
N VAL A 74 5.66 -17.41 -7.99
CA VAL A 74 5.63 -18.29 -6.81
C VAL A 74 4.34 -19.12 -6.74
N TYR A 75 3.24 -18.58 -7.27
CA TYR A 75 1.92 -19.20 -7.21
C TYR A 75 1.60 -20.10 -8.43
N LEU A 76 2.41 -20.02 -9.48
CA LEU A 76 2.16 -20.68 -10.75
C LEU A 76 3.19 -21.77 -11.01
N SER A 77 2.78 -22.81 -11.74
CA SER A 77 3.74 -23.81 -12.20
C SER A 77 4.67 -23.19 -13.25
N ASP A 78 5.92 -23.64 -13.33
CA ASP A 78 6.95 -23.11 -14.25
C ASP A 78 6.53 -23.06 -15.73
N SER A 79 5.45 -23.77 -16.10
CA SER A 79 4.89 -23.83 -17.45
C SER A 79 3.76 -22.84 -17.74
N ASP A 80 3.26 -22.10 -16.75
CA ASP A 80 2.11 -21.20 -16.91
C ASP A 80 2.56 -19.79 -17.30
N GLU A 81 2.15 -19.35 -18.50
CA GLU A 81 2.39 -17.98 -18.95
C GLU A 81 1.48 -16.99 -18.21
N ILE A 82 2.10 -15.97 -17.61
CA ILE A 82 1.38 -14.78 -17.12
C ILE A 82 1.34 -13.68 -18.18
N ASN A 83 0.25 -12.94 -18.21
CA ASN A 83 0.12 -11.77 -19.06
C ASN A 83 -0.39 -10.58 -18.25
N ILE A 84 0.41 -9.53 -18.15
CA ILE A 84 0.01 -8.28 -17.50
C ILE A 84 -0.76 -7.45 -18.53
N THR A 85 -2.07 -7.36 -18.34
CA THR A 85 -2.99 -6.72 -19.29
C THR A 85 -3.12 -5.21 -19.10
N ASN A 86 -2.84 -4.72 -17.88
CA ASN A 86 -2.93 -3.30 -17.54
C ASN A 86 -2.10 -3.00 -16.29
N ILE A 87 -1.46 -1.83 -16.25
CA ILE A 87 -0.84 -1.28 -15.05
C ILE A 87 -1.28 0.19 -14.94
N LYS A 88 -1.80 0.58 -13.78
CA LYS A 88 -2.19 1.98 -13.50
C LYS A 88 -1.84 2.35 -12.06
N VAL A 89 -1.60 3.64 -11.81
CA VAL A 89 -1.49 4.15 -10.43
C VAL A 89 -2.85 4.05 -9.75
N ALA A 90 -2.86 3.45 -8.57
CA ALA A 90 -4.03 3.33 -7.72
C ALA A 90 -4.12 4.52 -6.76
N ASN A 91 -5.33 5.06 -6.62
CA ASN A 91 -5.59 6.15 -5.69
C ASN A 91 -5.96 5.59 -4.32
N TYR A 92 -4.96 5.10 -3.60
CA TYR A 92 -5.04 4.70 -2.19
C TYR A 92 -3.99 5.48 -1.41
N ALA A 93 -4.42 6.17 -0.36
CA ALA A 93 -3.54 6.87 0.56
C ALA A 93 -2.82 5.88 1.47
N GLU A 94 -3.56 4.87 1.95
CA GLU A 94 -3.04 3.86 2.88
C GLU A 94 -3.73 2.50 2.65
N ILE A 95 -3.05 1.43 3.06
CA ILE A 95 -3.55 0.06 3.00
C ILE A 95 -3.37 -0.58 4.37
N HIS A 96 -4.44 -1.19 4.89
CA HIS A 96 -4.49 -1.74 6.24
C HIS A 96 -4.98 -3.20 6.20
N PRO A 97 -4.09 -4.19 6.38
CA PRO A 97 -4.48 -5.57 6.57
C PRO A 97 -5.06 -5.75 7.98
N PHE A 98 -5.99 -6.68 8.13
CA PHE A 98 -6.67 -6.98 9.39
C PHE A 98 -6.69 -8.48 9.62
N GLU A 99 -6.73 -8.85 10.90
CA GLU A 99 -6.81 -10.27 11.26
C GLU A 99 -8.16 -10.87 10.84
N ASN A 100 -8.17 -12.17 10.54
CA ASN A 100 -9.38 -12.95 10.28
C ASN A 100 -10.25 -12.37 9.14
N SER A 101 -9.63 -11.69 8.17
CA SER A 101 -10.31 -10.97 7.09
C SER A 101 -9.78 -11.39 5.72
N ASP A 102 -10.68 -11.73 4.80
CA ASP A 102 -10.30 -12.33 3.50
C ASP A 102 -10.47 -11.39 2.30
N ARG A 103 -11.27 -10.32 2.43
CA ARG A 103 -11.61 -9.41 1.33
C ARG A 103 -11.10 -8.00 1.56
N TRP A 104 -10.86 -7.29 0.46
CA TRP A 104 -10.45 -5.89 0.47
C TRP A 104 -11.64 -4.96 0.20
N PHE A 105 -11.78 -3.92 0.99
CA PHE A 105 -12.79 -2.86 0.83
C PHE A 105 -12.12 -1.51 0.62
N LYS A 106 -12.63 -0.76 -0.35
CA LYS A 106 -12.24 0.62 -0.59
C LYS A 106 -13.12 1.55 0.23
N SER A 107 -12.54 2.14 1.27
CA SER A 107 -13.17 3.14 2.12
C SER A 107 -12.81 4.54 1.67
N LYS A 108 -13.82 5.37 1.38
CA LYS A 108 -13.63 6.80 1.15
C LYS A 108 -13.74 7.50 2.50
N VAL A 109 -12.70 8.24 2.89
CA VAL A 109 -12.67 9.08 4.08
C VAL A 109 -12.61 10.55 3.65
N SER A 110 -13.53 11.36 4.16
CA SER A 110 -13.54 12.80 3.95
C SER A 110 -13.05 13.50 5.21
N LEU A 111 -11.81 14.00 5.16
CA LEU A 111 -11.27 14.86 6.21
C LEU A 111 -11.90 16.25 6.13
N ILE A 112 -12.28 16.78 7.27
CA ILE A 112 -12.91 18.08 7.44
C ILE A 112 -11.90 18.98 8.15
N ALA A 113 -11.55 20.09 7.49
CA ALA A 113 -10.68 21.11 8.06
C ALA A 113 -11.39 22.46 8.03
N PHE A 114 -11.32 23.21 9.12
CA PHE A 114 -11.78 24.59 9.17
C PHE A 114 -10.64 25.52 8.77
N ASP A 115 -10.87 26.35 7.76
CA ASP A 115 -9.92 27.38 7.34
C ASP A 115 -10.27 28.69 8.04
N GLU A 116 -9.46 29.07 9.04
CA GLU A 116 -9.65 30.29 9.83
C GLU A 116 -9.54 31.58 8.99
N GLU A 117 -8.81 31.56 7.86
CA GLU A 117 -8.62 32.74 7.01
C GLU A 117 -9.85 33.00 6.12
N SER A 118 -10.46 31.93 5.60
CA SER A 118 -11.64 32.05 4.71
C SER A 118 -12.99 31.85 5.41
N GLY A 119 -12.99 31.33 6.64
CA GLY A 119 -14.20 30.97 7.39
C GLY A 119 -14.99 29.83 6.75
N LYS A 120 -14.39 29.07 5.83
CA LYS A 120 -15.04 27.97 5.10
C LYS A 120 -14.51 26.62 5.54
N GLU A 121 -15.40 25.65 5.50
CA GLU A 121 -15.07 24.24 5.69
C GLU A 121 -14.46 23.67 4.40
N ARG A 122 -13.27 23.08 4.49
CA ARG A 122 -12.62 22.36 3.40
C ARG A 122 -12.71 20.86 3.62
N LYS A 123 -13.28 20.16 2.64
CA LYS A 123 -13.32 18.69 2.61
C LYS A 123 -12.23 18.14 1.70
N THR A 124 -11.40 17.25 2.22
CA THR A 124 -10.38 16.53 1.45
C THR A 124 -10.65 15.04 1.52
N ASN A 125 -10.79 14.40 0.35
CA ASN A 125 -11.07 12.97 0.28
C ASN A 125 -9.78 12.17 0.22
N GLN A 126 -9.70 11.11 0.99
CA GLN A 126 -8.69 10.07 0.94
C GLN A 126 -9.37 8.72 0.74
N TYR A 127 -8.62 7.76 0.20
CA TYR A 127 -9.11 6.41 -0.01
C TYR A 127 -8.20 5.46 0.73
N LEU A 128 -8.78 4.65 1.60
CA LEU A 128 -8.11 3.58 2.32
C LEU A 128 -8.52 2.25 1.67
N LEU A 129 -7.59 1.31 1.60
CA LEU A 129 -7.90 -0.07 1.29
C LEU A 129 -7.78 -0.87 2.59
N VAL A 130 -8.89 -1.40 3.09
CA VAL A 130 -8.95 -2.11 4.37
C VAL A 130 -9.38 -3.55 4.15
N GLN A 131 -8.77 -4.48 4.87
CA GLN A 131 -9.26 -5.86 4.92
C GLN A 131 -10.46 -5.96 5.87
N ALA A 132 -11.47 -6.72 5.46
CA ALA A 132 -12.66 -7.04 6.26
C ALA A 132 -13.41 -8.23 5.63
N ASN A 133 -14.34 -8.81 6.37
CA ASN A 133 -15.26 -9.83 5.84
C ASN A 133 -16.56 -9.23 5.30
N ASP A 134 -16.99 -8.05 5.72
CA ASP A 134 -18.17 -7.40 5.15
C ASP A 134 -18.11 -5.87 5.24
N VAL A 135 -19.13 -5.17 4.74
CA VAL A 135 -19.17 -3.70 4.73
C VAL A 135 -19.24 -3.12 6.15
N LYS A 136 -19.84 -3.83 7.10
CA LYS A 136 -19.95 -3.38 8.50
C LYS A 136 -18.58 -3.47 9.16
N GLU A 137 -17.90 -4.60 9.05
CA GLU A 137 -16.54 -4.77 9.57
C GLU A 137 -15.56 -3.81 8.87
N ALA A 138 -15.69 -3.60 7.57
CA ALA A 138 -14.88 -2.62 6.84
C ALA A 138 -15.06 -1.20 7.40
N TYR A 139 -16.27 -0.84 7.82
CA TYR A 139 -16.55 0.43 8.49
C TYR A 139 -15.85 0.51 9.85
N GLU A 140 -16.00 -0.51 10.69
CA GLU A 140 -15.38 -0.59 12.01
C GLU A 140 -13.84 -0.54 11.94
N ASN A 141 -13.24 -1.29 11.01
CA ASN A 141 -11.81 -1.29 10.72
C ASN A 141 -11.33 0.08 10.20
N THR A 142 -12.14 0.74 9.37
CA THR A 142 -11.84 2.11 8.92
C THR A 142 -11.88 3.10 10.09
N GLU A 143 -12.85 2.99 10.99
CA GLU A 143 -12.92 3.81 12.21
C GLU A 143 -11.72 3.56 13.13
N SER A 144 -11.26 2.31 13.27
CA SER A 144 -10.10 1.99 14.10
C SER A 144 -8.81 2.62 13.54
N VAL A 145 -8.61 2.56 12.22
CA VAL A 145 -7.49 3.23 11.53
C VAL A 145 -7.53 4.74 11.76
N MET A 146 -8.71 5.33 11.65
CA MET A 146 -8.87 6.78 11.75
C MET A 146 -8.91 7.30 13.20
N LYS A 147 -8.98 6.42 14.20
CA LYS A 147 -9.13 6.77 15.62
C LYS A 147 -8.02 7.68 16.15
N ASP A 148 -6.79 7.48 15.68
CA ASP A 148 -5.63 8.26 16.10
C ASP A 148 -5.41 9.52 15.25
N SER A 149 -6.28 9.76 14.26
CA SER A 149 -6.21 10.99 13.46
C SER A 149 -6.67 12.19 14.28
N MET A 150 -5.90 13.28 14.26
CA MET A 150 -6.21 14.48 15.05
C MET A 150 -7.32 15.37 14.44
N GLY A 151 -8.00 14.91 13.38
CA GLY A 151 -8.94 15.72 12.60
C GLY A 151 -10.34 15.14 12.53
N GLU A 152 -11.32 16.00 12.29
CA GLU A 152 -12.69 15.56 12.00
C GLU A 152 -12.73 14.84 10.64
N TYR A 153 -13.48 13.75 10.58
CA TYR A 153 -13.66 12.99 9.35
C TYR A 153 -15.05 12.39 9.26
N THR A 154 -15.42 12.01 8.04
CA THR A 154 -16.62 11.19 7.76
C THR A 154 -16.25 10.08 6.79
N ILE A 155 -17.00 8.97 6.81
CA ILE A 155 -16.81 7.84 5.89
C ILE A 155 -18.01 7.81 4.93
N PRO A 156 -18.03 8.61 3.84
CA PRO A 156 -19.17 8.72 2.95
C PRO A 156 -19.47 7.46 2.12
N ALA A 157 -18.51 6.56 1.93
CA ALA A 157 -18.71 5.37 1.10
C ALA A 157 -17.71 4.26 1.43
N ILE A 158 -18.18 3.02 1.38
CA ILE A 158 -17.37 1.79 1.42
C ILE A 158 -17.88 0.88 0.32
N ALA A 159 -16.97 0.28 -0.44
CA ALA A 159 -17.30 -0.67 -1.49
C ALA A 159 -16.28 -1.82 -1.51
N GLU A 160 -16.75 -3.03 -1.79
CA GLU A 160 -15.85 -4.17 -2.01
C GLU A 160 -14.92 -3.88 -3.21
N SER A 161 -13.64 -4.12 -3.02
CA SER A 161 -12.59 -3.92 -4.01
C SER A 161 -12.34 -5.22 -4.75
N PRO A 162 -12.15 -5.20 -6.08
CA PRO A 162 -11.81 -6.40 -6.83
C PRO A 162 -10.35 -6.85 -6.62
N VAL A 163 -9.55 -6.09 -5.84
CA VAL A 163 -8.14 -6.39 -5.57
C VAL A 163 -8.02 -7.78 -4.92
N MET A 164 -7.27 -8.65 -5.57
CA MET A 164 -7.07 -10.04 -5.13
C MET A 164 -6.01 -10.13 -4.04
N ASP A 165 -4.88 -9.42 -4.21
CA ASP A 165 -3.82 -9.38 -3.22
C ASP A 165 -3.02 -8.06 -3.27
N VAL A 166 -2.34 -7.75 -2.17
CA VAL A 166 -1.49 -6.57 -1.98
C VAL A 166 -0.06 -7.01 -1.65
N PHE A 167 0.89 -6.42 -2.37
CA PHE A 167 2.33 -6.65 -2.25
C PHE A 167 3.04 -5.34 -1.90
N PRO A 168 3.28 -5.05 -0.60
CA PRO A 168 4.01 -3.88 -0.16
C PRO A 168 5.46 -3.86 -0.66
N TYR A 169 6.02 -2.66 -0.78
CA TYR A 169 7.42 -2.50 -1.15
C TYR A 169 8.32 -2.97 -0.02
N PHE A 170 9.50 -3.45 -0.41
CA PHE A 170 10.52 -3.91 0.52
C PHE A 170 11.89 -3.58 -0.06
N SER A 171 12.66 -2.76 0.63
CA SER A 171 13.99 -2.33 0.20
C SER A 171 15.13 -3.26 0.63
N GLY A 172 14.90 -4.20 1.54
CA GLY A 172 15.98 -4.96 2.20
C GLY A 172 16.31 -4.48 3.62
N GLU A 173 15.80 -3.33 4.04
CA GLU A 173 16.11 -2.76 5.36
C GLU A 173 15.40 -3.52 6.51
N GLU A 174 16.11 -3.75 7.61
CA GLU A 174 15.62 -4.51 8.78
C GLU A 174 14.31 -3.94 9.35
N SER A 175 14.18 -2.60 9.39
CA SER A 175 12.94 -1.95 9.86
C SER A 175 11.75 -2.11 8.91
N GLU A 176 12.00 -2.35 7.63
CA GLU A 176 10.95 -2.64 6.64
C GLU A 176 10.60 -4.12 6.60
N LEU A 177 11.56 -5.01 6.92
CA LEU A 177 11.32 -6.45 7.09
C LEU A 177 10.26 -6.70 8.15
N GLU A 178 10.45 -6.15 9.36
CA GLU A 178 9.51 -6.33 10.47
C GLU A 178 8.10 -5.84 10.11
N ARG A 179 7.99 -4.72 9.39
CA ARG A 179 6.70 -4.19 8.91
C ARG A 179 6.07 -5.10 7.87
N LEU A 180 6.86 -5.63 6.93
CA LEU A 180 6.40 -6.54 5.90
C LEU A 180 5.94 -7.88 6.49
N GLU A 181 6.68 -8.41 7.47
CA GLU A 181 6.33 -9.64 8.18
C GLU A 181 5.01 -9.47 8.93
N LYS A 182 4.86 -8.36 9.67
CA LYS A 182 3.60 -8.03 10.34
C LYS A 182 2.45 -7.86 9.34
N PHE A 183 2.67 -7.14 8.24
CA PHE A 183 1.66 -6.95 7.19
C PHE A 183 1.22 -8.29 6.61
N THR A 184 2.18 -9.17 6.27
CA THR A 184 1.93 -10.48 5.68
C THR A 184 1.22 -11.41 6.67
N ALA A 185 1.60 -11.38 7.94
CA ALA A 185 0.97 -12.18 9.00
C ALA A 185 -0.48 -11.79 9.22
N LEU A 186 -0.77 -10.48 9.30
CA LEU A 186 -2.14 -9.97 9.40
C LEU A 186 -2.96 -10.37 8.17
N LYS A 187 -2.42 -10.08 6.98
CA LYS A 187 -3.06 -10.33 5.69
C LYS A 187 -3.47 -11.80 5.48
N ASN A 188 -2.61 -12.72 5.90
CA ASN A 188 -2.79 -14.16 5.69
C ASN A 188 -3.43 -14.87 6.90
N SER A 189 -3.83 -14.13 7.94
CA SER A 189 -4.47 -14.75 9.09
C SER A 189 -5.82 -15.36 8.68
N VAL A 190 -5.99 -16.64 9.00
CA VAL A 190 -7.20 -17.40 8.66
C VAL A 190 -8.25 -17.13 9.74
N PRO A 191 -9.51 -16.82 9.39
CA PRO A 191 -10.57 -16.70 10.36
C PRO A 191 -10.71 -18.01 11.14
N VAL A 192 -10.55 -17.94 12.47
CA VAL A 192 -10.86 -19.05 13.37
C VAL A 192 -12.34 -19.37 13.17
N THR A 193 -12.60 -20.50 12.51
CA THR A 193 -13.93 -21.10 12.52
C THR A 193 -14.04 -21.81 13.84
N ASP A 194 -14.85 -21.27 14.75
CA ASP A 194 -15.32 -22.01 15.91
C ASP A 194 -16.21 -23.14 15.37
N GLU A 195 -15.60 -24.24 14.94
CA GLU A 195 -16.25 -25.55 14.92
C GLU A 195 -16.43 -25.95 16.38
N GLU A 196 -17.47 -25.41 17.02
CA GLU A 196 -17.94 -25.87 18.32
C GLU A 196 -18.48 -27.31 18.16
N GLU A 197 -17.74 -28.27 18.75
CA GLU A 197 -18.22 -29.62 19.11
C GLU A 197 -19.32 -29.58 20.20
#